data_AF-A0A934ACE5-F1
#
_entry.id   AF-A0A934ACE5-F1
#
_cell.length_a   1.000
_cell.length_b   1.000
_cell.length_c   1.000
_cell.angle_alpha   90.00
_cell.angle_beta   90.00
_cell.angle_gamma   90.00
#
_symmetry.space_group_name_H-M   'P 1'
#
loop_
_entity.id
_entity.type
_entity.pdbx_description
1 polymer ?
#
loop_
_entity_poly.entity_id
_entity_poly.type
_entity_poly.pdbx_seq_one_letter_code
_entity_poly.pdbx_strand_id
1 'polypeptide(L)' 'MQFIIFHGSLGSKDGNWFPDLSRKLTSMGQEVLCPQYPVDDYDKILNLSSGKFPDALRRIIYA' A
#
# COMPACT_ATOMS: atom_id res chain seq x y z
N MET A 1 4.36 25.94 3.50
CA MET A 1 3.13 25.16 3.76
C MET A 1 3.55 23.78 4.24
N GLN A 2 2.65 23.05 4.91
CA GLN A 2 2.91 21.68 5.34
C GLN A 2 2.13 20.70 4.45
N PHE A 3 2.79 19.62 4.04
CA PHE A 3 2.21 18.55 3.24
C PHE A 3 2.25 17.24 4.01
N ILE A 4 1.20 16.42 3.87
CA ILE A 4 1.13 15.09 4.43
C ILE A 4 0.87 14.11 3.28
N ILE A 5 1.74 13.12 3.13
CA ILE A 5 1.64 12.08 2.09
C ILE A 5 1.13 10.80 2.75
N PHE A 6 0.02 10.29 2.22
CA PHE A 6 -0.58 9.02 2.63
C PHE A 6 -0.28 7.94 1.59
N HIS A 7 0.19 6.78 2.04
CA HIS A 7 0.24 5.59 1.19
C HIS A 7 -1.16 4.96 1.06
N GLY A 8 -1.36 4.19 0.00
CA GLY A 8 -2.60 3.41 -0.19
C GLY A 8 -2.69 2.20 0.74
N SER A 9 -3.79 1.45 0.59
CA SER A 9 -3.98 0.17 1.31
C SER A 9 -2.83 -0.80 1.01
N LEU A 10 -2.36 -1.50 2.05
CA LEU A 10 -1.21 -2.42 2.02
C LEU A 10 0.11 -1.77 1.53
N GLY A 11 0.15 -0.44 1.48
CA GLY A 11 1.29 0.32 0.98
C GLY A 11 2.35 0.60 2.03
N SER A 12 3.44 1.22 1.58
CA SER A 12 4.51 1.71 2.44
C SER A 12 4.80 3.18 2.16
N LYS A 13 5.21 3.92 3.19
CA LYS A 13 5.75 5.29 3.05
C LYS A 13 6.98 5.36 2.13
N ASP A 14 7.71 4.25 2.00
CA ASP A 14 8.93 4.17 1.19
C ASP A 14 8.66 3.65 -0.23
N GLY A 15 7.41 3.27 -0.53
CA GLY A 15 7.01 2.78 -1.84
C GLY A 15 6.70 3.88 -2.85
N ASN A 16 6.59 3.50 -4.12
CA ASN A 16 6.15 4.36 -5.21
C ASN A 16 6.98 5.65 -5.33
N TRP A 17 6.32 6.76 -5.66
CA TRP A 17 6.91 8.08 -5.86
C TRP A 17 6.99 8.91 -4.57
N PHE A 18 6.56 8.39 -3.42
CA PHE A 18 6.46 9.17 -2.18
C PHE A 18 7.81 9.74 -1.72
N PRO A 19 8.93 8.99 -1.75
CA PRO A 19 10.23 9.52 -1.36
C PRO A 19 10.72 10.64 -2.30
N ASP A 20 10.48 10.49 -3.61
CA ASP A 20 10.86 11.48 -4.61
C ASP A 20 10.06 12.77 -4.48
N LEU A 21 8.75 12.67 -4.30
CA LEU A 21 7.91 13.84 -4.06
C LEU A 21 8.31 14.55 -2.77
N SER A 22 8.53 13.79 -1.68
CA SER A 22 8.95 14.35 -0.40
C SER A 22 10.25 15.13 -0.56
N ARG A 23 11.27 14.54 -1.20
CA ARG A 23 12.55 15.23 -1.45
C ARG A 23 12.37 16.51 -2.25
N LYS A 24 11.55 16.49 -3.30
CA LYS A 24 11.35 17.66 -4.16
C LYS A 24 10.60 18.78 -3.44
N LEU A 25 9.54 18.47 -2.72
CA LEU A 25 8.82 19.44 -1.89
C LEU A 25 9.70 20.02 -0.78
N THR A 26 10.50 19.19 -0.10
CA THR A 26 11.47 19.67 0.90
C THR A 26 12.53 20.58 0.28
N SER A 27 13.04 20.27 -0.92
CA SER A 27 13.98 21.15 -1.63
C SER A 27 13.37 22.50 -2.02
N MET A 28 12.04 22.58 -2.12
CA MET A 28 11.29 23.82 -2.35
C MET A 28 10.91 24.54 -1.04
N GLY A 29 11.53 24.17 0.08
CA GLY A 29 11.30 24.79 1.40
C GLY A 29 9.97 24.40 2.06
N GLN A 30 9.31 23.34 1.60
CA GLN A 30 8.07 22.86 2.20
C GLN A 30 8.36 21.82 3.29
N GLU A 31 7.55 21.83 4.34
CA GLU A 31 7.55 20.78 5.34
C GLU A 31 6.73 19.59 4.84
N VAL A 32 7.27 18.37 4.91
CA VAL A 32 6.61 17.17 4.39
C VAL A 32 6.65 16.06 5.43
N LEU A 33 5.48 15.51 5.75
CA LEU A 33 5.32 14.33 6.59
C LEU A 33 4.88 13.15 5.72
N CYS A 34 5.60 12.03 5.79
CA CYS A 34 5.22 10.78 5.14
C CYS A 34 5.29 9.64 6.17
N PRO A 35 4.34 9.59 7.13
CA PRO A 35 4.32 8.56 8.15
C PRO A 35 3.94 7.20 7.56
N GLN A 36 4.45 6.13 8.17
CA GLN A 36 3.97 4.78 7.92
C GLN A 36 2.73 4.55 8.78
N TYR A 37 1.59 4.26 8.16
CA TYR A 37 0.39 3.82 8.86
C TYR A 37 0.35 2.30 8.99
N PRO A 38 -0.42 1.76 9.96
CA PRO A 38 -0.68 0.34 10.05
C PRO A 38 -1.19 -0.18 8.71
N VAL A 39 -0.66 -1.32 8.28
CA VAL A 39 -1.12 -2.04 7.10
C VAL A 39 -1.69 -3.37 7.54
N ASP A 40 -2.81 -3.74 6.94
CA ASP A 40 -3.41 -5.03 7.19
C ASP A 40 -2.53 -6.16 6.65
N ASP A 41 -2.71 -7.33 7.23
CA ASP A 41 -2.06 -8.55 6.77
C ASP A 41 -2.91 -9.14 5.64
N TYR A 42 -2.38 -9.07 4.42
CA TYR A 42 -3.06 -9.55 3.22
C TYR A 42 -3.43 -11.03 3.33
N ASP A 43 -2.55 -11.85 3.91
CA ASP A 43 -2.81 -13.28 4.08
C ASP A 43 -3.95 -13.51 5.07
N LYS A 44 -4.07 -12.71 6.14
CA LYS A 44 -5.21 -12.78 7.07
C LYS A 44 -6.52 -12.34 6.44
N ILE A 45 -6.49 -11.32 5.58
CA ILE A 45 -7.68 -10.89 4.82
C ILE A 45 -8.13 -12.00 3.88
N LEU A 46 -7.21 -12.63 3.16
CA LEU A 46 -7.54 -13.72 2.23
C LEU A 46 -7.99 -14.99 2.95
N ASN A 47 -7.49 -15.27 4.16
CA ASN A 47 -7.88 -16.44 4.94
C ASN A 47 -9.34 -16.42 5.44
N LEU A 48 -10.08 -15.31 5.29
CA LEU A 48 -11.55 -15.29 5.42
C LEU A 48 -12.28 -16.06 4.30
N SER A 49 -11.55 -16.56 3.30
CA SER A 49 -12.06 -17.43 2.23
C SER A 49 -11.75 -18.92 2.43
N SER A 50 -11.38 -19.36 3.63
CA SER A 50 -11.32 -20.80 3.95
C SER A 50 -12.69 -21.51 3.86
N GLY A 51 -13.73 -20.83 3.38
CA GLY A 51 -14.76 -21.47 2.56
C GLY A 51 -14.15 -21.97 1.25
N LYS A 52 -13.53 -23.16 1.32
CA LYS A 52 -13.07 -24.00 0.19
C LYS A 52 -13.57 -23.50 -1.17
N PHE A 53 -12.73 -22.81 -1.95
CA PHE A 53 -13.05 -22.59 -3.35
C PHE A 53 -13.17 -23.96 -4.03
N PRO A 54 -14.31 -24.28 -4.69
CA PRO A 54 -14.43 -25.54 -5.43
C PRO A 54 -13.32 -25.62 -6.47
N ASP A 55 -12.69 -26.80 -6.61
CA ASP A 55 -11.54 -27.04 -7.51
C ASP A 55 -11.73 -26.55 -8.96
N ALA A 56 -12.98 -26.32 -9.38
CA ALA A 56 -13.34 -25.76 -10.67
C ALA A 56 -12.79 -24.33 -10.93
N LEU A 57 -12.65 -23.48 -9.90
CA LEU A 57 -12.22 -22.08 -10.07
C LEU A 57 -10.70 -21.89 -10.12
N ARG A 58 -9.92 -22.90 -9.66
CA ARG A 58 -8.45 -22.87 -9.73
C ARG A 58 -7.92 -22.91 -11.17
N ARG A 59 -8.70 -23.42 -12.13
CA ARG A 59 -8.30 -23.54 -13.53
C ARG A 59 -8.42 -22.25 -14.36
N ILE A 60 -9.17 -21.26 -13.89
CA ILE A 60 -9.42 -20.02 -14.66
C ILE A 60 -8.38 -18.93 -14.36
N ILE A 61 -7.78 -18.95 -13.18
CA ILE A 61 -6.86 -17.88 -12.72
C ILE A 61 -5.41 -18.13 -13.16
N TYR A 62 -5.04 -19.38 -13.49
CA TYR A 62 -3.68 -19.77 -13.88
C TYR A 62 -3.58 -20.27 -15.34
N ALA A 63 -4.59 -19.96 -16.17
CA ALA A 63 -4.60 -20.23 -17.61
C ALA A 63 -4.46 -18.93 -18.41
#